data_AF-A0A972EES5-F1
#
_entry.id   AF-A0A972EES5-F1
#
_cell.length_a   1.000
_cell.length_b   1.000
_cell.length_c   1.000
_cell.angle_alpha   90.00
_cell.angle_beta   90.00
_cell.angle_gamma   90.00
#
_symmetry.space_group_name_H-M   'P 1'
#
loop_
_entity.id
_entity.type
_entity.pdbx_description
1 polymer ?
#
loop_
_entity_poly.entity_id
_entity_poly.type
_entity_poly.pdbx_seq_one_letter_code
_entity_poly.pdbx_strand_id
1 'polypeptide(L)' 'PIRLRPILMTTLTTILGLVPLALGIGEGSELQAPMAIVVIGGLTLSTILTLVFVPVLYTVFDDISDSLKSKFKKEMQST' A
#
# COMPACT_ATOMS: atom_id res chain seq x y z
N PRO A 1 15.31 -8.17 2.41
CA PRO A 1 14.24 -7.35 1.76
C PRO A 1 14.15 -7.61 0.24
N ILE A 2 13.59 -8.76 -0.14
CA ILE A 2 13.43 -9.18 -1.55
C ILE A 2 12.09 -8.74 -2.16
N ARG A 3 11.04 -8.49 -1.35
CA ARG A 3 9.68 -8.12 -1.82
C ARG A 3 9.46 -6.62 -2.00
N LEU A 4 10.23 -5.79 -1.29
CA LEU A 4 10.11 -4.33 -1.34
C LEU A 4 10.71 -3.72 -2.62
N ARG A 5 11.73 -4.39 -3.17
CA ARG A 5 12.40 -3.97 -4.41
C ARG A 5 11.43 -3.92 -5.60
N PRO A 6 10.60 -4.95 -5.85
CA PRO A 6 9.55 -4.90 -6.87
C PRO A 6 8.58 -3.72 -6.75
N ILE A 7 8.10 -3.42 -5.53
CA ILE A 7 7.09 -2.36 -5.29
C ILE A 7 7.68 -0.98 -5.59
N LEU A 8 8.93 -0.75 -5.18
CA LEU A 8 9.64 0.50 -5.48
C LEU A 8 9.96 0.62 -6.97
N MET A 9 10.27 -0.49 -7.66
CA MET A 9 10.56 -0.47 -9.09
C MET A 9 9.32 -0.12 -9.93
N THR A 10 8.15 -0.70 -9.63
CA THR A 10 6.93 -0.39 -10.38
C THR A 10 6.46 1.04 -10.14
N THR A 11 6.46 1.49 -8.89
CA THR A 11 6.08 2.87 -8.54
C THR A 11 6.99 3.90 -9.20
N LEU A 12 8.32 3.71 -9.16
CA LEU A 12 9.27 4.58 -9.86
C LEU A 12 9.04 4.59 -11.37
N THR A 13 8.80 3.42 -11.97
CA THR A 13 8.54 3.31 -13.42
C THR A 13 7.29 4.10 -13.83
N THR A 14 6.20 3.97 -13.07
CA THR A 14 4.95 4.70 -13.32
C THR A 14 5.13 6.20 -13.13
N ILE A 15 5.81 6.63 -12.06
CA ILE A 15 6.08 8.05 -11.82
C ILE A 15 6.86 8.63 -13.00
N LEU A 16 7.97 7.99 -13.38
CA LEU A 16 8.82 8.43 -14.50
C LEU A 16 8.07 8.48 -15.83
N GLY A 17 7.21 7.50 -16.13
CA GLY A 17 6.39 7.49 -17.34
C GLY A 17 5.32 8.60 -17.38
N LEU A 18 4.85 9.04 -16.21
CA LEU A 18 3.85 10.10 -16.08
C LEU A 18 4.44 11.50 -15.89
N VAL A 19 5.74 11.64 -15.63
CA VAL A 19 6.42 12.95 -15.49
C VAL A 19 6.14 13.91 -16.66
N PRO A 20 6.32 13.54 -17.94
CA PRO A 20 6.10 14.48 -19.05
C PRO A 20 4.62 14.89 -19.19
N LEU A 21 3.70 13.98 -18.88
CA LEU A 21 2.26 14.24 -18.86
C LEU A 21 1.87 15.17 -17.72
N ALA A 22 2.45 14.97 -16.53
CA ALA A 22 2.23 15.82 -15.36
C ALA A 22 2.80 17.24 -15.53
N LEU A 23 3.90 17.39 -16.27
CA LEU A 23 4.47 18.69 -16.66
C LEU A 23 3.66 19.39 -17.76
N GLY A 24 2.65 18.72 -18.31
CA GLY A 24 1.73 19.27 -19.30
C GLY A 24 2.35 19.50 -20.68
N ILE A 25 3.43 18.78 -21.00
CA ILE A 25 4.16 18.92 -22.25
C ILE A 25 3.49 18.08 -23.34
N GLY A 26 2.58 18.69 -24.11
CA GLY A 26 1.88 18.05 -25.24
C GLY A 26 0.47 18.62 -25.46
N GLU A 27 -0.05 18.49 -26.68
CA GLU A 27 -1.45 18.86 -26.99
C GLU A 27 -2.43 17.96 -26.22
N GLY A 28 -3.47 18.54 -25.60
CA GLY A 28 -4.42 17.83 -24.74
C GLY A 28 -3.95 17.63 -23.28
N SER A 29 -2.87 18.30 -22.87
CA SER A 29 -2.33 18.22 -21.52
C SER A 29 -3.23 18.84 -20.44
N GLU A 30 -4.14 19.73 -20.81
CA GLU A 30 -5.10 20.38 -19.91
C GLU A 30 -5.98 19.39 -19.12
N LEU A 31 -6.29 18.23 -19.70
CA LEU A 31 -7.03 17.16 -19.02
C LEU A 31 -6.10 16.06 -18.46
N GLN A 32 -4.99 15.78 -19.14
CA GLN A 32 -4.10 14.68 -18.78
C GLN A 32 -3.14 15.03 -17.62
N ALA A 33 -2.74 16.30 -17.48
CA ALA A 33 -1.89 16.76 -16.40
C ALA A 33 -2.51 16.57 -15.01
N PRO A 34 -3.76 17.03 -14.72
CA PRO A 34 -4.39 16.79 -13.42
C PRO A 34 -4.61 15.30 -13.15
N MET A 35 -4.92 14.50 -14.17
CA MET A 35 -5.03 13.05 -14.03
C MET A 35 -3.70 12.39 -13.65
N ALA A 36 -2.60 12.76 -14.30
CA ALA A 36 -1.27 12.23 -14.00
C ALA A 36 -0.83 12.59 -12.56
N ILE A 37 -1.11 13.83 -12.12
CA ILE A 37 -0.79 14.28 -10.75
C ILE A 37 -1.55 13.46 -9.70
N VAL A 38 -2.85 13.20 -9.91
CA VAL A 38 -3.67 12.37 -9.00
C VAL A 38 -3.14 10.94 -8.93
N VAL A 39 -2.76 10.35 -10.07
CA VAL A 39 -2.22 8.98 -10.12
C VAL A 39 -0.89 8.89 -9.40
N ILE A 40 0.03 9.84 -9.64
CA ILE A 40 1.33 9.89 -8.95
C ILE A 40 1.11 10.00 -7.43
N GLY A 41 0.30 10.95 -6.98
CA GLY A 41 0.02 11.15 -5.56
C GLY A 41 -0.65 9.93 -4.92
N GLY A 42 -1.66 9.37 -5.58
CA GLY A 42 -2.39 8.19 -5.11
C GLY A 42 -1.52 6.95 -5.01
N LEU A 43 -0.64 6.71 -5.98
CA LEU A 43 0.30 5.58 -5.96
C LEU A 43 1.34 5.75 -4.85
N THR A 44 1.90 6.95 -4.68
CA THR A 44 2.86 7.22 -3.60
C THR A 44 2.19 7.01 -2.23
N LEU A 45 1.00 7.57 -2.03
CA LEU A 45 0.26 7.44 -0.78
C LEU A 45 -0.11 5.97 -0.50
N SER A 46 -0.64 5.25 -1.50
CA SER A 46 -1.03 3.84 -1.39
C SER A 46 0.16 2.93 -1.09
N THR A 47 1.33 3.24 -1.65
CA THR A 47 2.56 2.49 -1.38
C THR A 47 2.98 2.65 0.07
N ILE A 48 3.04 3.88 0.58
CA ILE A 48 3.38 4.16 1.97
C ILE A 48 2.34 3.54 2.91
N LEU A 49 1.05 3.74 2.62
CA LEU A 49 -0.06 3.15 3.36
C LEU A 49 0.10 1.64 3.43
N THR A 50 0.26 0.94 2.31
CA THR A 50 0.36 -0.53 2.28
C THR A 50 1.56 -1.02 3.11
N LEU A 51 2.72 -0.37 3.00
CA LEU A 51 3.91 -0.79 3.74
C LEU A 51 3.78 -0.66 5.25
N VAL A 52 3.00 0.32 5.73
CA VAL A 52 2.74 0.52 7.17
C VAL A 52 1.49 -0.23 7.63
N PHE A 53 0.46 -0.30 6.79
CA PHE A 53 -0.84 -0.87 7.10
C PHE A 53 -0.81 -2.39 7.12
N VAL A 54 -0.06 -3.03 6.21
CA VAL A 54 0.10 -4.50 6.20
C VAL A 54 0.67 -5.04 7.51
N PRO A 55 1.78 -4.52 8.08
CA PRO A 55 2.28 -5.01 9.36
C PRO A 55 1.34 -4.69 10.52
N VAL A 56 0.69 -3.52 10.52
CA VAL A 56 -0.29 -3.15 11.56
C VAL A 56 -1.48 -4.10 11.54
N LEU A 57 -2.03 -4.40 10.37
CA LEU A 57 -3.07 -5.41 10.22
C LEU A 57 -2.58 -6.76 10.73
N TYR A 58 -1.36 -7.17 10.38
CA TYR A 58 -0.80 -8.44 10.85
C TYR A 58 -0.77 -8.50 12.38
N THR A 59 -0.28 -7.46 13.05
CA THR A 59 -0.25 -7.40 14.53
C THR A 59 -1.65 -7.41 15.14
N VAL A 60 -2.60 -6.70 14.55
CA VAL A 60 -3.99 -6.66 15.06
C VAL A 60 -4.65 -8.02 14.91
N PHE A 61 -4.47 -8.69 13.77
CA PHE A 61 -5.02 -10.03 13.54
C PHE A 61 -4.36 -11.09 14.44
N ASP A 62 -3.05 -10.99 14.68
CA ASP A 62 -2.33 -11.91 15.58
C ASP A 62 -2.81 -11.75 17.03
N ASP A 63 -2.95 -10.52 17.53
CA ASP A 63 -3.47 -10.22 18.88
C ASP A 63 -4.90 -10.73 19.09
N ILE A 64 -5.77 -10.61 18.07
CA ILE A 64 -7.14 -11.13 18.11
C ILE A 64 -7.13 -12.66 18.12
N SER A 65 -6.29 -13.28 17.27
CA SER A 65 -6.17 -14.74 17.16
C SER A 65 -5.64 -15.36 18.46
N ASP A 66 -4.63 -14.74 19.09
CA ASP A 66 -4.07 -15.17 20.37
C ASP A 66 -5.06 -14.99 21.53
N SER A 67 -5.83 -13.91 21.54
CA SER A 67 -6.91 -13.72 22.52
C SER A 67 -8.02 -14.77 22.38
N LEU A 68 -8.39 -15.16 21.15
CA LEU A 68 -9.38 -16.24 20.91
C LEU A 68 -8.84 -17.62 21.32
N LYS A 69 -7.58 -17.92 20.96
CA LYS A 69 -6.92 -19.19 21.32
C LYS A 69 -6.78 -19.35 22.84
N SER A 70 -6.42 -18.28 23.55
CA SER A 70 -6.24 -18.33 25.00
C SER A 70 -7.56 -18.56 25.76
N LYS A 71 -8.69 -18.07 25.23
CA LYS A 71 -10.04 -18.34 25.77
C LYS A 71 -10.45 -19.79 25.55
N PHE A 72 -10.27 -20.33 24.34
CA PHE A 72 -10.61 -21.73 24.05
C PHE A 72 -9.73 -22.74 24.81
N LYS A 73 -8.44 -22.44 25.00
CA LYS A 73 -7.53 -23.30 25.79
C LYS A 73 -7.91 -23.34 27.28
N LYS A 74 -8.49 -22.27 27.83
CA LYS A 74 -8.97 -22.22 29.21
C LYS A 74 -10.24 -23.07 29.45
N GLU A 75 -11.13 -23.19 28.47
CA GLU A 75 -12.32 -24.03 28.59
C GLU A 75 -12.02 -25.53 28.47
N MET A 76 -11.08 -25.91 27.60
CA MET A 76 -10.73 -27.33 27.38
C MET A 76 -9.85 -27.94 28.49
N GLN A 77 -9.28 -27.12 29.37
CA GLN A 77 -8.46 -27.56 30.52
C GLN A 77 -9.26 -27.69 31.83
N SER A 78 -10.58 -27.43 31.79
CA SER A 78 -11.51 -27.56 32.93
C SER A 78 -12.38 -28.83 32.90
N THR A 79 -12.17 -29.74 31.94
CA THR A 79 -12.78 -31.08 31.91
C THR A 79 -11.68 -32.13 32.03
#